data_AF-A0A519KVG0-F1
#
_entry.id   AF-A0A519KVG0-F1
#
_cell.length_a   1.000
_cell.length_b   1.000
_cell.length_c   1.000
_cell.angle_alpha   90.00
_cell.angle_beta   90.00
_cell.angle_gamma   90.00
#
_symmetry.space_group_name_H-M   'P 1'
#
loop_
_entity.id
_entity.type
_entity.pdbx_description
1 polymer ?
#
loop_
_entity_poly.entity_id
_entity_poly.type
_entity_poly.pdbx_seq_one_letter_code
_entity_poly.pdbx_strand_id
1 'polypeptide(L)' 'MTDTLVPPSGKQAAPKRLFIKTYGCQMNVYDSERMADVLRPLGYAQT' A
#
# COMPACT_ATOMS: atom_id res chain seq x y z
N MET A 1 -22.23 2.68 -20.58
CA MET A 1 -22.13 4.07 -20.09
C MET A 1 -21.98 4.02 -18.58
N THR A 2 -20.75 3.93 -18.08
CA THR A 2 -20.43 4.16 -16.67
C THR A 2 -18.94 4.44 -16.60
N ASP A 3 -18.58 5.64 -17.04
CA ASP A 3 -17.28 6.23 -16.78
C ASP A 3 -17.30 6.67 -15.31
N THR A 4 -16.87 5.79 -14.42
CA THR A 4 -16.78 6.10 -12.99
C THR A 4 -15.59 7.03 -12.80
N LEU A 5 -15.86 8.33 -12.85
CA LEU A 5 -14.91 9.39 -12.55
C LEU A 5 -14.44 9.27 -11.09
N VAL A 6 -13.30 8.61 -10.88
CA VAL A 6 -12.53 8.74 -9.65
C VAL A 6 -11.95 10.16 -9.64
N PRO A 7 -12.28 11.00 -8.64
CA PRO A 7 -11.64 12.30 -8.51
C PRO A 7 -10.13 12.09 -8.27
N PRO A 8 -9.24 12.91 -8.85
CA PRO A 8 -7.82 12.85 -8.53
C PRO A 8 -7.64 13.31 -7.08
N SER A 9 -7.62 12.35 -6.17
CA SER A 9 -7.43 12.57 -4.74
C SER A 9 -6.02 13.12 -4.50
N GLY A 10 -5.96 14.41 -4.20
CA GLY A 10 -5.05 15.05 -3.24
C GLY A 10 -3.55 14.95 -3.48
N LYS A 11 -2.89 16.12 -3.57
CA LYS A 11 -1.44 16.38 -3.41
C LYS A 11 -0.58 15.12 -3.24
N GLN A 12 0.25 14.82 -4.24
CA GLN A 12 1.38 13.88 -4.14
C GLN A 12 2.37 14.38 -3.08
N ALA A 13 2.03 14.15 -1.81
CA ALA A 13 2.97 14.25 -0.71
C ALA A 13 3.98 13.11 -0.83
N ALA A 14 5.21 13.34 -0.37
CA ALA A 14 6.23 12.30 -0.34
C ALA A 14 5.67 11.00 0.26
N PRO A 15 6.04 9.83 -0.27
CA PRO A 15 5.47 8.57 0.17
C PRO A 15 5.75 8.37 1.67
N LYS A 16 4.69 8.00 2.40
CA LYS A 16 4.74 7.67 3.82
C LYS A 16 5.56 6.39 3.98
N ARG A 17 6.56 6.44 4.85
CA ARG A 17 7.43 5.29 5.13
C ARG A 17 6.65 4.20 5.85
N LEU A 18 6.75 2.97 5.37
CA LEU A 18 6.13 1.77 5.91
C LEU A 18 7.22 0.77 6.31
N PHE A 19 7.25 0.39 7.58
CA PHE A 19 8.11 -0.67 8.10
C PHE A 19 7.24 -1.83 8.57
N ILE A 20 7.39 -2.99 7.93
CA ILE A 20 6.67 -4.21 8.30
C ILE A 20 7.66 -5.17 8.92
N LYS A 21 7.41 -5.56 10.17
CA LYS A 21 8.16 -6.62 10.84
C LYS A 21 7.31 -7.88 10.90
N THR A 22 7.73 -8.86 10.11
CA THR A 22 7.06 -10.16 10.03
C THR A 22 7.61 -11.09 11.11
N TYR A 23 6.71 -11.84 11.76
CA TYR A 23 7.05 -12.95 12.64
C TYR A 23 6.27 -14.18 12.18
N GLY A 24 6.91 -15.34 12.10
CA GLY A 24 6.26 -16.58 11.72
C GLY A 24 6.91 -17.29 10.52
N CYS A 25 6.10 -17.88 9.66
CA CYS A 25 6.54 -18.69 8.53
C CYS A 25 6.45 -17.94 7.19
N GLN A 26 6.72 -18.64 6.08
CA GLN A 26 6.65 -18.10 4.72
C GLN A 26 5.27 -17.50 4.39
N MET A 27 4.20 -18.05 4.97
CA MET A 27 2.85 -17.51 4.78
C MET A 27 2.73 -16.07 5.30
N ASN A 28 3.36 -15.77 6.45
CA ASN A 28 3.36 -14.41 7.00
C ASN A 28 4.19 -13.43 6.16
N VAL A 29 5.20 -13.91 5.42
CA VAL A 29 5.98 -13.10 4.49
C VAL A 29 5.11 -12.66 3.32
N TYR A 30 4.42 -13.62 2.69
CA TYR A 30 3.49 -13.35 1.59
C TYR A 30 2.38 -12.37 2.00
N ASP A 31 1.78 -12.59 3.17
CA ASP A 31 0.74 -11.69 3.69
C ASP A 31 1.29 -10.28 3.92
N SER A 32 2.54 -10.17 4.39
CA SER A 32 3.20 -8.87 4.62
C SER A 32 3.43 -8.09 3.33
N GLU A 33 3.82 -8.78 2.25
CA GLU A 33 3.96 -8.17 0.92
C GLU A 33 2.60 -7.72 0.37
N ARG A 34 1.57 -8.56 0.52
CA ARG A 34 0.21 -8.23 0.09
C ARG A 34 -0.36 -7.03 0.86
N MET A 35 -0.06 -6.90 2.15
CA MET A 35 -0.43 -5.70 2.92
C MET A 35 0.26 -4.43 2.39
N ALA A 36 1.52 -4.53 1.98
CA ALA A 36 2.23 -3.38 1.39
C ALA A 36 1.59 -2.92 0.08
N ASP A 37 1.16 -3.85 -0.77
CA ASP A 37 0.47 -3.54 -2.04
C ASP A 37 -0.84 -2.79 -1.81
N VAL A 38 -1.64 -3.21 -0.82
CA VAL A 38 -2.91 -2.56 -0.46
C VAL A 38 -2.70 -1.13 0.03
N LEU A 39 -1.57 -0.85 0.68
CA LEU A 39 -1.26 0.47 1.22
C LEU A 39 -0.60 1.42 0.20
N ARG A 40 -0.09 0.92 -0.93
CA ARG A 40 0.53 1.76 -1.98
C ARG A 40 -0.40 2.86 -2.52
N PRO A 41 -1.67 2.60 -2.87
CA PRO A 41 -2.58 3.65 -3.35
C PRO A 41 -2.85 4.75 -2.32
N LEU A 42 -2.63 4.46 -1.03
CA LEU A 42 -2.77 5.42 0.07
C LEU A 42 -1.48 6.23 0.31
N GLY A 43 -0.47 6.04 -0.55
CA GLY A 43 0.80 6.75 -0.51
C GLY A 43 1.82 6.16 0.46
N TYR A 44 1.69 4.89 0.87
CA TYR A 44 2.72 4.22 1.67
C TYR A 44 3.75 3.52 0.78
N ALA A 45 5.02 3.60 1.15
CA ALA A 45 6.11 2.87 0.51
C ALA A 45 6.97 2.18 1.57
N GLN A 46 7.37 0.94 1.29
CA GLN A 46 8.31 0.22 2.15
C GLN A 46 9.65 0.96 2.22
N THR A 47 10.23 0.99 3.42
CA THR A 47 11.57 1.53 3.68
C THR A 47 12.67 0.54 3.35
#